data_AF-A0A3S1HPD5-F1
#
_entry.id   AF-A0A3S1HPD5-F1
#
_cell.length_a   1.000
_cell.length_b   1.000
_cell.length_c   1.000
_cell.angle_alpha   90.00
_cell.angle_beta   90.00
_cell.angle_gamma   90.00
#
_symmetry.space_group_name_H-M   'P 1'
#
loop_
_entity.id
_entity.type
_entity.pdbx_description
1 polymer ?
#
loop_
_entity_poly.entity_id
_entity_poly.type
_entity_poly.pdbx_seq_one_letter_code
_entity_poly.pdbx_strand_id
1 'polypeptide(L)'
;MAGLKSASQLKKMSTAKGSEKPGRLADYLLARAPAEDVAAYEVTALERAADLAGRAVARHKKGDCLVAIEVDSGVVRQGRPMTVITVVNDNMPFLFDSVLGEITESAGEPLLVTHPVIVVRHGKSGVDEILGDGGFAKGDHSHERLSVIHVHIARLSADQADALAERLKKILGQVRAAVTDWKPMLARLDQAISEFRYAPVPLDKAHVAEAIAFLEWLRDDNFTFLGMREFKYTGGEKSGMLERTEKPGLGILSDPDVLVLRRGTEAVSTTPEIRAFLHGPEPLIVTKANAKSTVHRRIYL
;
A
#
# COMPACT_ATOMS: atom_id res chain seq x y z
N MET A 1 41.17 -51.32 15.05
CA MET A 1 39.98 -50.85 14.32
C MET A 1 39.44 -49.63 15.05
N ALA A 2 39.51 -48.47 14.38
CA ALA A 2 38.89 -47.20 14.78
C ALA A 2 37.36 -47.40 14.96
N GLY A 3 36.61 -46.67 15.78
CA GLY A 3 36.81 -45.36 16.38
C GLY A 3 35.45 -44.66 16.38
N LEU A 4 34.54 -45.06 17.29
CA LEU A 4 33.29 -44.34 17.54
C LEU A 4 33.58 -43.19 18.52
N LYS A 5 33.82 -41.99 17.97
CA LYS A 5 33.77 -40.72 18.70
C LYS A 5 33.08 -39.67 17.83
N SER A 6 32.33 -38.80 18.50
CA SER A 6 31.71 -37.55 18.01
C SER A 6 30.34 -37.65 17.32
N ALA A 7 29.31 -37.85 18.14
CA ALA A 7 27.93 -37.45 17.83
C ALA A 7 27.28 -36.59 18.94
N SER A 8 28.08 -35.95 19.81
CA SER A 8 27.56 -35.23 20.99
C SER A 8 28.13 -33.82 21.21
N GLN A 9 28.71 -33.20 20.18
CA GLN A 9 29.16 -31.81 20.24
C GLN A 9 28.61 -31.02 19.06
N LEU A 10 27.37 -30.55 19.17
CA LEU A 10 26.87 -29.37 18.43
C LEU A 10 25.71 -28.67 19.15
N LYS A 11 25.48 -29.00 20.44
CA LYS A 11 24.44 -28.40 21.28
C LYS A 11 25.08 -27.76 22.51
N LYS A 12 25.67 -26.57 22.31
CA LYS A 12 25.93 -25.50 23.30
C LYS A 12 27.10 -24.63 22.83
N MET A 13 26.77 -23.55 22.14
CA MET A 13 27.50 -22.28 21.96
C MET A 13 26.48 -21.44 21.19
N SER A 14 25.96 -20.29 21.59
CA SER A 14 26.51 -19.25 22.42
C SER A 14 25.35 -18.32 22.82
N THR A 15 25.07 -18.17 24.11
CA THR A 15 24.52 -16.92 24.64
C THR A 15 25.65 -15.90 24.61
N ALA A 16 25.71 -15.15 23.52
CA ALA A 16 26.48 -13.91 23.46
C ALA A 16 25.48 -12.82 23.06
N LYS A 17 25.33 -11.82 23.93
CA LYS A 17 24.93 -10.48 23.52
C LYS A 17 25.99 -9.99 22.53
N GLY A 18 25.83 -10.36 21.28
CA GLY A 18 26.59 -9.82 20.17
C GLY A 18 26.01 -8.47 19.84
N SER A 19 26.83 -7.44 19.91
CA SER A 19 26.65 -6.25 19.08
C SER A 19 26.52 -6.75 17.64
N GLU A 20 25.30 -6.87 17.14
CA GLU A 20 25.04 -7.15 15.72
C GLU A 20 25.77 -6.06 14.94
N LYS A 21 26.72 -6.48 14.10
CA LYS A 21 27.24 -5.59 13.07
C LYS A 21 26.02 -5.10 12.27
N PRO A 22 25.95 -3.82 11.86
CA PRO A 22 24.86 -3.36 11.00
C PRO A 22 24.77 -4.30 9.80
N GLY A 23 23.67 -5.07 9.73
CA GLY A 23 23.48 -6.07 8.68
C GLY A 23 23.51 -5.38 7.33
N ARG A 24 24.20 -5.97 6.35
CA ARG A 24 24.21 -5.40 5.01
C ARG A 24 22.82 -5.55 4.42
N LEU A 25 22.34 -4.54 3.69
CA LEU A 25 21.02 -4.60 3.03
C LEU A 25 20.84 -5.87 2.17
N ALA A 26 21.92 -6.34 1.56
CA ALA A 26 21.97 -7.59 0.81
C ALA A 26 21.47 -8.81 1.62
N ASP A 27 21.86 -8.88 2.90
CA ASP A 27 21.47 -9.97 3.79
C ASP A 27 19.95 -9.95 4.02
N TYR A 28 19.38 -8.75 4.24
CA TYR A 28 17.94 -8.59 4.45
C TYR A 28 17.11 -8.84 3.20
N LEU A 29 17.60 -8.45 2.02
CA LEU A 29 16.93 -8.71 0.75
C LEU A 29 16.80 -10.20 0.47
N LEU A 30 17.86 -10.96 0.70
CA LEU A 30 17.91 -12.39 0.36
C LEU A 30 17.37 -13.30 1.48
N ALA A 31 17.31 -12.83 2.73
CA ALA A 31 16.91 -13.65 3.89
C ALA A 31 15.53 -14.34 3.75
N ARG A 32 14.62 -13.76 2.96
CA ARG A 32 13.25 -14.29 2.75
C ARG A 32 12.94 -14.58 1.29
N ALA A 33 13.93 -14.52 0.41
CA ALA A 33 13.74 -14.84 -1.01
C ALA A 33 13.57 -16.36 -1.19
N PRO A 34 12.63 -16.83 -2.04
CA PRO A 34 12.50 -18.24 -2.36
C PRO A 34 13.81 -18.78 -2.95
N ALA A 35 14.30 -19.91 -2.43
CA ALA A 35 15.58 -20.48 -2.85
C ALA A 35 15.61 -20.80 -4.36
N GLU A 36 14.47 -21.19 -4.92
CA GLU A 36 14.31 -21.46 -6.35
C GLU A 36 14.47 -20.23 -7.23
N ASP A 37 13.96 -19.08 -6.80
CA ASP A 37 14.09 -17.82 -7.53
C ASP A 37 15.53 -17.31 -7.48
N VAL A 38 16.18 -17.42 -6.32
CA VAL A 38 17.58 -17.04 -6.11
C VAL A 38 18.52 -17.92 -6.94
N ALA A 39 18.24 -19.23 -7.04
CA ALA A 39 19.06 -20.17 -7.80
C ALA A 39 19.11 -19.88 -9.32
N ALA A 40 18.18 -19.08 -9.84
CA ALA A 40 18.19 -18.65 -11.25
C ALA A 40 19.16 -17.48 -11.54
N TYR A 41 19.85 -16.97 -10.52
CA TYR A 41 20.78 -15.85 -10.62
C TYR A 41 22.22 -16.25 -10.26
N GLU A 42 23.16 -15.62 -10.95
CA GLU A 42 24.56 -15.61 -10.53
C GLU A 42 24.74 -14.72 -9.30
N VAL A 43 25.70 -15.05 -8.42
CA VAL A 43 25.98 -14.29 -7.19
C VAL A 43 26.26 -12.82 -7.49
N THR A 44 27.04 -12.54 -8.54
CA THR A 44 27.38 -11.17 -8.96
C THR A 44 26.16 -10.36 -9.42
N ALA A 45 25.14 -11.03 -9.96
CA ALA A 45 23.88 -10.38 -10.35
C ALA A 45 23.06 -9.99 -9.10
N LEU A 46 23.07 -10.83 -8.06
CA LEU A 46 22.42 -10.55 -6.78
C LEU A 46 23.13 -9.45 -5.99
N GLU A 47 24.47 -9.43 -5.99
CA GLU A 47 25.26 -8.34 -5.40
C GLU A 47 24.93 -7.01 -6.07
N ARG A 48 24.86 -6.98 -7.41
CA ARG A 48 24.45 -5.79 -8.16
C ARG A 48 23.02 -5.36 -7.86
N ALA A 49 22.10 -6.31 -7.72
CA ALA A 49 20.72 -6.03 -7.32
C ALA A 49 20.66 -5.40 -5.91
N ALA A 50 21.43 -5.92 -4.96
CA ALA A 50 21.54 -5.36 -3.62
C ALA A 50 22.18 -3.96 -3.61
N ASP A 51 23.17 -3.69 -4.46
CA ASP A 51 23.76 -2.35 -4.61
C ASP A 51 22.74 -1.34 -5.16
N LEU A 52 21.93 -1.74 -6.15
CA LEU A 52 20.84 -0.92 -6.70
C LEU A 52 19.84 -0.56 -5.60
N ALA A 53 19.41 -1.55 -4.81
CA ALA A 53 18.53 -1.33 -3.67
C ALA A 53 19.17 -0.44 -2.60
N GLY A 54 20.46 -0.63 -2.32
CA GLY A 54 21.21 0.17 -1.35
C GLY A 54 21.28 1.65 -1.74
N ARG A 55 21.52 1.95 -3.01
CA ARG A 55 21.48 3.33 -3.53
C ARG A 55 20.09 3.96 -3.41
N ALA A 56 19.04 3.18 -3.66
CA ALA A 56 17.67 3.64 -3.51
C ALA A 56 17.33 3.95 -2.03
N VAL A 57 17.71 3.06 -1.10
CA VAL A 57 17.53 3.25 0.34
C VAL A 57 18.27 4.48 0.84
N ALA A 58 19.54 4.64 0.47
CA ALA A 58 20.37 5.77 0.90
C ALA A 58 19.77 7.13 0.50
N ARG A 59 19.05 7.20 -0.63
CA ARG A 59 18.42 8.42 -1.15
C ARG A 59 17.04 8.71 -0.56
N HIS A 60 16.43 7.75 0.14
CA HIS A 60 15.09 7.91 0.68
C HIS A 60 15.07 8.95 1.80
N LYS A 61 14.10 9.87 1.76
CA LYS A 61 13.83 10.85 2.81
C LYS A 61 12.54 10.52 3.52
N LYS A 62 12.45 10.84 4.80
CA LYS A 62 11.26 10.60 5.62
C LYS A 62 10.04 11.28 5.01
N GLY A 63 8.92 10.55 4.88
CA GLY A 63 7.68 11.07 4.32
C GLY A 63 7.61 11.02 2.78
N ASP A 64 8.74 10.81 2.10
CA ASP A 64 8.76 10.67 0.65
C ASP A 64 8.44 9.23 0.23
N CYS A 65 8.19 9.04 -1.07
CA CYS A 65 8.22 7.72 -1.69
C CYS A 65 9.28 7.73 -2.79
N LEU A 66 10.15 6.74 -2.77
CA LEU A 66 11.22 6.63 -3.76
C LEU A 66 10.93 5.43 -4.65
N VAL A 67 10.83 5.69 -5.96
CA VAL A 67 10.67 4.67 -7.01
C VAL A 67 11.88 4.78 -7.92
N ALA A 68 12.70 3.73 -7.96
CA ALA A 68 13.84 3.60 -8.85
C ALA A 68 13.61 2.42 -9.79
N ILE A 69 13.61 2.68 -11.10
CA ILE A 69 13.46 1.66 -12.14
C ILE A 69 14.69 1.69 -13.02
N GLU A 70 15.43 0.59 -13.01
CA GLU A 70 16.75 0.48 -13.63
C GLU A 70 16.63 -0.50 -14.79
N VAL A 71 16.41 0.04 -16.00
CA VAL A 71 16.24 -0.77 -17.23
C VAL A 71 17.56 -1.45 -17.62
N ASP A 72 18.66 -0.71 -17.55
CA ASP A 72 20.02 -1.19 -17.77
C ASP A 72 20.70 -1.52 -16.44
N SER A 73 19.99 -2.31 -15.62
CA SER A 73 20.43 -2.69 -14.26
C SER A 73 21.76 -3.43 -14.22
N GLY A 74 22.17 -4.03 -15.35
CA GLY A 74 23.27 -4.99 -15.43
C GLY A 74 22.98 -6.31 -14.70
N VAL A 75 21.77 -6.52 -14.17
CA VAL A 75 21.33 -7.78 -13.57
C VAL A 75 20.87 -8.70 -14.67
N VAL A 76 21.36 -9.94 -14.62
CA VAL A 76 21.08 -10.97 -15.63
C VAL A 76 20.53 -12.21 -14.92
N ARG A 77 19.43 -12.75 -15.43
CA ARG A 77 18.81 -14.01 -14.98
C ARG A 77 18.86 -15.01 -16.12
N GLN A 78 19.54 -16.14 -15.94
CA GLN A 78 19.68 -17.17 -16.99
C GLN A 78 20.10 -16.60 -18.36
N GLY A 79 21.06 -15.68 -18.38
CA GLY A 79 21.55 -15.03 -19.60
C GLY A 79 20.66 -13.93 -20.19
N ARG A 80 19.52 -13.60 -19.56
CA ARG A 80 18.61 -12.53 -20.01
C ARG A 80 18.75 -11.28 -19.13
N PRO A 81 18.89 -10.08 -19.72
CA PRO A 81 18.93 -8.83 -18.95
C PRO A 81 17.57 -8.54 -18.31
N MET A 82 17.61 -8.01 -17.09
CA MET A 82 16.45 -7.74 -16.26
C MET A 82 16.26 -6.24 -16.02
N THR A 83 15.01 -5.80 -15.91
CA THR A 83 14.70 -4.50 -15.31
C THR A 83 14.51 -4.69 -13.80
N VAL A 84 15.16 -3.84 -13.02
CA VAL A 84 15.14 -3.89 -11.55
C VAL A 84 14.34 -2.71 -11.04
N ILE A 85 13.30 -2.99 -10.28
CA ILE A 85 12.44 -1.98 -9.66
C ILE A 85 12.70 -2.01 -8.16
N THR A 86 13.05 -0.87 -7.58
CA THR A 86 13.14 -0.69 -6.13
C THR A 86 12.19 0.43 -5.70
N VAL A 87 11.27 0.08 -4.82
CA VAL A 87 10.38 1.03 -4.14
C VAL A 87 10.78 1.09 -2.67
N VAL A 88 11.11 2.28 -2.18
CA VAL A 88 11.42 2.53 -0.77
C VAL A 88 10.39 3.51 -0.23
N ASN A 89 9.74 3.12 0.86
CA ASN A 89 8.73 3.94 1.52
C ASN A 89 8.74 3.73 3.03
N ASP A 90 8.23 4.71 3.78
CA ASP A 90 7.88 4.55 5.18
C ASP A 90 6.94 3.35 5.33
N ASN A 91 7.24 2.45 6.27
CA ASN A 91 6.49 1.21 6.39
C ASN A 91 5.04 1.46 6.84
N MET A 92 4.09 1.11 5.99
CA MET A 92 2.65 1.22 6.23
C MET A 92 1.88 0.07 5.56
N PRO A 93 0.60 -0.16 5.92
CA PRO A 93 -0.24 -1.17 5.29
C PRO A 93 -0.40 -0.97 3.77
N PHE A 94 -0.76 -2.04 3.07
CA PHE A 94 -1.13 -2.08 1.64
C PHE A 94 0.00 -1.82 0.62
N LEU A 95 1.19 -1.41 1.04
CA LEU A 95 2.29 -1.09 0.10
C LEU A 95 2.63 -2.24 -0.85
N PHE A 96 2.91 -3.42 -0.29
CA PHE A 96 3.35 -4.57 -1.07
C PHE A 96 2.33 -4.98 -2.13
N ASP A 97 1.09 -5.25 -1.71
CA ASP A 97 0.04 -5.72 -2.62
C ASP A 97 -0.30 -4.68 -3.70
N SER A 98 -0.29 -3.38 -3.35
CA SER A 98 -0.57 -2.30 -4.30
C SER A 98 0.52 -2.17 -5.37
N VAL A 99 1.78 -2.23 -4.95
CA VAL A 99 2.95 -2.14 -5.86
C VAL A 99 3.03 -3.38 -6.74
N LEU A 100 2.92 -4.57 -6.15
CA LEU A 100 3.00 -5.82 -6.90
C LEU A 100 1.86 -5.95 -7.91
N GLY A 101 0.65 -5.56 -7.52
CA GLY A 101 -0.52 -5.54 -8.39
C GLY A 101 -0.34 -4.59 -9.59
N GLU A 102 0.23 -3.40 -9.37
CA GLU A 102 0.52 -2.46 -10.47
C GLU A 102 1.60 -3.00 -11.41
N ILE A 103 2.69 -3.55 -10.87
CA ILE A 103 3.77 -4.12 -11.70
C ILE A 103 3.22 -5.27 -12.55
N THR A 104 2.44 -6.16 -11.97
CA THR A 104 1.86 -7.32 -12.67
C THR A 104 0.94 -6.88 -13.82
N GLU A 105 0.09 -5.87 -13.58
CA GLU A 105 -0.85 -5.36 -14.58
C GLU A 105 -0.15 -4.59 -15.72
N SER A 106 0.88 -3.80 -15.38
CA SER A 106 1.52 -2.87 -16.32
C SER A 106 2.75 -3.42 -17.04
N ALA A 107 3.49 -4.32 -16.39
CA ALA A 107 4.84 -4.72 -16.79
C ALA A 107 5.04 -6.24 -16.83
N GLY A 108 4.01 -7.02 -16.48
CA GLY A 108 4.01 -8.48 -16.53
C GLY A 108 4.49 -9.15 -15.25
N GLU A 109 4.66 -10.46 -15.32
CA GLU A 109 4.91 -11.31 -14.15
C GLU A 109 6.29 -11.01 -13.49
N PRO A 110 6.32 -10.75 -12.17
CA PRO A 110 7.55 -10.68 -11.39
C PRO A 110 8.34 -12.00 -11.41
N LEU A 111 9.66 -11.90 -11.60
CA LEU A 111 10.58 -13.05 -11.67
C LEU A 111 11.43 -13.23 -10.40
N LEU A 112 11.49 -12.19 -9.57
CA LEU A 112 11.99 -12.20 -8.21
C LEU A 112 11.30 -11.07 -7.46
N VAL A 113 10.84 -11.35 -6.24
CA VAL A 113 10.24 -10.35 -5.37
C VAL A 113 10.85 -10.50 -3.98
N THR A 114 11.34 -9.40 -3.44
CA THR A 114 11.81 -9.32 -2.05
C THR A 114 11.18 -8.10 -1.38
N HIS A 115 10.79 -8.26 -0.11
CA HIS A 115 10.14 -7.20 0.65
C HIS A 115 10.62 -7.17 2.10
N PRO A 116 11.92 -6.87 2.36
CA PRO A 116 12.36 -6.64 3.71
C PRO A 116 11.77 -5.33 4.26
N VAL A 117 11.39 -5.38 5.53
CA VAL A 117 11.22 -4.19 6.36
C VAL A 117 12.52 -4.01 7.12
N ILE A 118 13.15 -2.85 7.00
CA ILE A 118 14.40 -2.52 7.66
C ILE A 118 14.19 -1.36 8.64
N VAL A 119 14.99 -1.32 9.69
CA VAL A 119 15.02 -0.23 10.67
C VAL A 119 16.20 0.67 10.33
N VAL A 120 15.95 1.97 10.20
CA VAL A 120 16.95 2.94 9.75
C VAL A 120 17.00 4.18 10.63
N ARG A 121 18.10 4.93 10.47
CA ARG A 121 18.26 6.30 10.95
C ARG A 121 18.42 7.21 9.74
N HIS A 122 17.51 8.17 9.58
CA HIS A 122 17.67 9.22 8.57
C HIS A 122 18.60 10.33 9.06
N GLY A 123 19.45 10.79 8.15
CA GLY A 123 20.21 12.02 8.27
C GLY A 123 19.60 13.16 7.47
N LYS A 124 20.43 14.15 7.17
CA LYS A 124 20.01 15.35 6.41
C LYS A 124 19.74 15.08 4.94
N SER A 125 20.44 14.12 4.34
CA SER A 125 20.40 13.84 2.89
C SER A 125 19.68 12.55 2.51
N GLY A 126 19.28 11.73 3.48
CA GLY A 126 18.62 10.45 3.25
C GLY A 126 18.85 9.49 4.43
N VAL A 127 19.01 8.21 4.17
CA VAL A 127 19.31 7.21 5.21
C VAL A 127 20.80 7.19 5.51
N ASP A 128 21.18 7.48 6.75
CA ASP A 128 22.59 7.47 7.21
C ASP A 128 23.03 6.07 7.65
N GLU A 129 22.12 5.31 8.29
CA GLU A 129 22.44 4.03 8.89
C GLU A 129 21.27 3.05 8.84
N ILE A 130 21.56 1.77 8.53
CA ILE A 130 20.62 0.65 8.68
C ILE A 130 20.95 -0.04 10.00
N LEU A 131 19.99 0.00 10.92
CA LEU A 131 20.15 -0.48 12.29
C LEU A 131 19.84 -1.97 12.44
N GLY A 132 18.94 -2.49 11.62
CA GLY A 132 18.48 -3.88 11.72
C GLY A 132 17.36 -4.23 10.77
N ASP A 133 16.82 -5.45 10.91
CA ASP A 133 15.58 -5.87 10.27
C ASP A 133 14.34 -5.36 11.04
N GLY A 134 13.15 -5.57 10.48
CA GLY A 134 11.89 -5.15 11.10
C GLY A 134 11.60 -5.80 12.47
N GLY A 135 12.35 -6.83 12.86
CA GLY A 135 12.29 -7.47 14.18
C GLY A 135 13.20 -6.81 15.23
N PHE A 136 14.23 -6.07 14.80
CA PHE A 136 15.26 -5.45 15.64
C PHE A 136 14.71 -4.53 16.74
N ALA A 137 13.60 -3.83 16.47
CA ALA A 137 13.00 -2.86 17.37
C ALA A 137 11.52 -3.16 17.66
N LYS A 138 11.19 -4.40 18.06
CA LYS A 138 9.84 -4.70 18.58
C LYS A 138 9.58 -3.90 19.85
N GLY A 139 8.86 -2.78 19.73
CA GLY A 139 8.40 -1.96 20.86
C GLY A 139 9.10 -0.61 21.00
N ASP A 140 10.11 -0.31 20.18
CA ASP A 140 10.73 1.02 20.16
C ASP A 140 10.25 1.82 18.93
N HIS A 141 9.45 2.85 19.20
CA HIS A 141 8.86 3.73 18.19
C HIS A 141 9.80 4.89 17.82
N SER A 142 10.98 5.02 18.44
CA SER A 142 11.93 6.07 18.08
C SER A 142 12.65 5.80 16.77
N HIS A 143 12.57 4.57 16.25
CA HIS A 143 13.27 4.15 15.04
C HIS A 143 12.34 4.09 13.83
N GLU A 144 12.84 4.56 12.69
CA GLU A 144 12.06 4.64 11.45
C GLU A 144 12.14 3.30 10.72
N ARG A 145 10.98 2.79 10.30
CA ARG A 145 10.88 1.54 9.55
C ARG A 145 10.65 1.84 8.08
N LEU A 146 11.47 1.29 7.21
CA LEU A 146 11.30 1.37 5.77
C LEU A 146 10.90 0.02 5.19
N SER A 147 9.91 0.07 4.31
CA SER A 147 9.52 -1.03 3.44
C SER A 147 10.31 -0.89 2.15
N VAL A 148 11.18 -1.87 1.87
CA VAL A 148 11.94 -1.94 0.61
C VAL A 148 11.33 -3.04 -0.24
N ILE A 149 10.58 -2.67 -1.27
CA ILE A 149 10.00 -3.61 -2.23
C ILE A 149 10.92 -3.64 -3.44
N HIS A 150 11.53 -4.79 -3.70
CA HIS A 150 12.51 -4.96 -4.74
C HIS A 150 12.10 -6.10 -5.66
N VAL A 151 11.91 -5.76 -6.94
CA VAL A 151 11.24 -6.62 -7.92
C VAL A 151 12.06 -6.68 -9.20
N HIS A 152 12.25 -7.88 -9.73
CA HIS A 152 12.86 -8.10 -11.03
C HIS A 152 11.79 -8.52 -12.05
N ILE A 153 11.81 -7.88 -13.22
CA ILE A 153 10.91 -8.19 -14.33
C ILE A 153 11.72 -8.29 -15.64
N ALA A 154 11.06 -8.80 -16.68
CA ALA A 154 11.61 -8.75 -18.03
C ALA A 154 11.96 -7.31 -18.42
N ARG A 155 12.96 -7.16 -19.30
CA ARG A 155 13.47 -5.84 -19.69
C ARG A 155 12.37 -4.98 -20.31
N LEU A 156 12.17 -3.78 -19.76
CA LEU A 156 11.28 -2.75 -20.28
C LEU A 156 12.00 -1.82 -21.26
N SER A 157 11.24 -1.07 -22.07
CA SER A 157 11.75 0.15 -22.70
C SER A 157 11.83 1.30 -21.69
N ALA A 158 12.57 2.37 -22.02
CA ALA A 158 12.64 3.58 -21.21
C ALA A 158 11.24 4.20 -21.00
N ASP A 159 10.46 4.34 -22.07
CA ASP A 159 9.09 4.90 -22.00
C ASP A 159 8.16 4.06 -21.10
N GLN A 160 8.28 2.73 -21.15
CA GLN A 160 7.52 1.83 -20.28
C GLN A 160 7.93 1.99 -18.81
N ALA A 161 9.22 2.12 -18.55
CA ALA A 161 9.76 2.34 -17.22
C ALA A 161 9.30 3.69 -16.64
N ASP A 162 9.38 4.78 -17.40
CA ASP A 162 8.93 6.11 -16.97
C ASP A 162 7.42 6.10 -16.67
N ALA A 163 6.63 5.50 -17.56
CA ALA A 163 5.20 5.39 -17.35
C ALA A 163 4.84 4.55 -16.11
N LEU A 164 5.58 3.47 -15.84
CA LEU A 164 5.41 2.65 -14.64
C LEU A 164 5.81 3.43 -13.38
N ALA A 165 6.91 4.19 -13.42
CA ALA A 165 7.37 5.00 -12.30
C ALA A 165 6.30 6.02 -11.86
N GLU A 166 5.67 6.71 -12.81
CA GLU A 166 4.61 7.67 -12.53
C GLU A 166 3.35 7.01 -11.94
N ARG A 167 2.96 5.83 -12.46
CA ARG A 167 1.84 5.06 -11.90
C ARG A 167 2.12 4.58 -10.48
N LEU A 168 3.32 4.06 -10.23
CA LEU A 168 3.73 3.63 -8.89
C LEU A 168 3.74 4.81 -7.90
N LYS A 169 4.28 5.98 -8.27
CA LYS A 169 4.24 7.18 -7.42
C LYS A 169 2.81 7.59 -7.09
N LYS A 170 1.90 7.59 -8.08
CA LYS A 170 0.48 7.90 -7.86
C LYS A 170 -0.17 6.93 -6.86
N ILE A 171 0.06 5.64 -7.03
CA ILE A 171 -0.50 4.61 -6.15
C ILE A 171 0.06 4.72 -4.73
N LEU A 172 1.36 4.96 -4.57
CA LEU A 172 1.98 5.16 -3.26
C LEU A 172 1.41 6.41 -2.56
N GLY A 173 1.10 7.47 -3.31
CA GLY A 173 0.37 8.63 -2.80
C GLY A 173 -1.04 8.26 -2.31
N GLN A 174 -1.77 7.46 -3.08
CA GLN A 174 -3.10 6.97 -2.70
C GLN A 174 -3.08 6.07 -1.46
N VAL A 175 -2.10 5.16 -1.35
CA VAL A 175 -1.87 4.33 -0.15
C VAL A 175 -1.64 5.22 1.06
N ARG A 176 -0.73 6.21 0.95
CA ARG A 176 -0.43 7.13 2.05
C ARG A 176 -1.67 7.92 2.48
N ALA A 177 -2.45 8.42 1.54
CA ALA A 177 -3.68 9.15 1.84
C ALA A 177 -4.68 8.25 2.58
N ALA A 178 -4.93 7.04 2.08
CA ALA A 178 -5.86 6.08 2.72
C ALA A 178 -5.44 5.72 4.15
N VAL A 179 -4.15 5.50 4.39
CA VAL A 179 -3.62 5.15 5.71
C VAL A 179 -3.64 6.35 6.67
N THR A 180 -3.23 7.53 6.20
CA THR A 180 -3.15 8.73 7.04
C THR A 180 -4.54 9.21 7.46
N ASP A 181 -5.51 9.14 6.55
CA ASP A 181 -6.87 9.60 6.77
C ASP A 181 -7.79 8.54 7.38
N TRP A 182 -7.29 7.35 7.73
CA TRP A 182 -8.09 6.29 8.36
C TRP A 182 -8.86 6.78 9.59
N LYS A 183 -8.16 7.42 10.54
CA LYS A 183 -8.81 7.95 11.75
C LYS A 183 -9.79 9.09 11.44
N PRO A 184 -9.44 10.09 10.61
CA PRO A 184 -10.42 11.06 10.11
C PRO A 184 -11.67 10.44 9.47
N MET A 185 -11.54 9.37 8.68
CA MET A 185 -12.68 8.68 8.07
C MET A 185 -13.56 8.02 9.12
N LEU A 186 -12.98 7.34 10.12
CA LEU A 186 -13.73 6.76 11.23
C LEU A 186 -14.45 7.83 12.08
N ALA A 187 -13.81 8.98 12.31
CA ALA A 187 -14.43 10.08 13.05
C ALA A 187 -15.63 10.69 12.28
N ARG A 188 -15.54 10.73 10.96
CA ARG A 188 -16.65 11.20 10.10
C ARG A 188 -17.79 10.17 10.04
N LEU A 189 -17.47 8.88 10.07
CA LEU A 189 -18.46 7.82 10.22
C LEU A 189 -19.18 7.89 11.59
N ASP A 190 -18.44 8.15 12.67
CA ASP A 190 -19.02 8.37 14.00
C ASP A 190 -20.00 9.54 14.02
N GLN A 191 -19.62 10.64 13.36
CA GLN A 191 -20.49 11.80 13.25
C GLN A 191 -21.81 11.41 12.54
N ALA A 192 -21.75 10.68 11.44
CA ALA A 192 -22.94 10.22 10.72
C ALA A 192 -23.82 9.28 11.58
N ILE A 193 -23.21 8.35 12.32
CA ILE A 193 -23.92 7.46 13.26
C ILE A 193 -24.62 8.29 14.36
N SER A 194 -23.94 9.29 14.90
CA SER A 194 -24.49 10.19 15.92
C SER A 194 -25.67 11.02 15.37
N GLU A 195 -25.57 11.50 14.13
CA GLU A 195 -26.65 12.22 13.46
C GLU A 195 -27.89 11.33 13.31
N PHE A 196 -27.76 10.06 12.89
CA PHE A 196 -28.88 9.11 12.84
C PHE A 196 -29.49 8.81 14.21
N ARG A 197 -28.68 8.77 15.28
CA ARG A 197 -29.14 8.46 16.64
C ARG A 197 -29.94 9.60 17.29
N TYR A 198 -29.52 10.85 17.06
CA TYR A 198 -30.01 11.99 17.85
C TYR A 198 -30.75 13.05 17.04
N ALA A 199 -30.55 13.14 15.72
CA ALA A 199 -31.30 14.08 14.91
C ALA A 199 -32.72 13.56 14.64
N PRO A 200 -33.74 14.43 14.59
CA PRO A 200 -35.07 14.06 14.14
C PRO A 200 -35.03 13.78 12.63
N VAL A 201 -34.79 12.52 12.26
CA VAL A 201 -34.83 12.07 10.87
C VAL A 201 -36.26 11.64 10.51
N PRO A 202 -36.87 12.15 9.43
CA PRO A 202 -38.24 11.81 9.01
C PRO A 202 -38.29 10.45 8.30
N LEU A 203 -37.66 9.42 8.89
CA LEU A 203 -37.58 8.06 8.37
C LEU A 203 -38.10 7.05 9.39
N ASP A 204 -38.40 5.84 8.93
CA ASP A 204 -38.84 4.78 9.82
C ASP A 204 -37.76 4.40 10.84
N LYS A 205 -38.15 4.25 12.11
CA LYS A 205 -37.21 4.01 13.21
C LYS A 205 -36.50 2.65 13.11
N ALA A 206 -37.17 1.62 12.58
CA ALA A 206 -36.57 0.30 12.42
C ALA A 206 -35.47 0.33 11.35
N HIS A 207 -35.73 0.99 10.21
CA HIS A 207 -34.72 1.15 9.16
C HIS A 207 -33.51 1.99 9.63
N VAL A 208 -33.75 3.05 10.41
CA VAL A 208 -32.66 3.85 11.00
C VAL A 208 -31.82 3.02 11.97
N ALA A 209 -32.45 2.18 12.80
CA ALA A 209 -31.72 1.30 13.74
C ALA A 209 -30.86 0.27 13.00
N GLU A 210 -31.36 -0.31 11.91
CA GLU A 210 -30.59 -1.24 11.06
C GLU A 210 -29.41 -0.52 10.39
N ALA A 211 -29.62 0.68 9.84
CA ALA A 211 -28.54 1.46 9.25
C ALA A 211 -27.44 1.81 10.27
N ILE A 212 -27.80 2.20 11.49
CA ILE A 212 -26.83 2.43 12.57
C ILE A 212 -26.04 1.16 12.85
N ALA A 213 -26.71 0.01 13.02
CA ALA A 213 -26.06 -1.26 13.29
C ALA A 213 -25.08 -1.65 12.17
N PHE A 214 -25.45 -1.41 10.91
CA PHE A 214 -24.56 -1.65 9.77
C PHE A 214 -23.36 -0.70 9.75
N LEU A 215 -23.54 0.60 9.99
CA LEU A 215 -22.44 1.56 10.04
C LEU A 215 -21.46 1.26 11.18
N GLU A 216 -21.95 0.81 12.33
CA GLU A 216 -21.13 0.35 13.46
C GLU A 216 -20.38 -0.93 13.11
N TRP A 217 -21.03 -1.87 12.44
CA TRP A 217 -20.35 -3.05 11.93
C TRP A 217 -19.20 -2.67 10.97
N LEU A 218 -19.41 -1.74 10.02
CA LEU A 218 -18.34 -1.26 9.14
C LEU A 218 -17.18 -0.61 9.92
N ARG A 219 -17.51 0.17 10.96
CA ARG A 219 -16.54 0.84 11.83
C ARG A 219 -15.66 -0.14 12.59
N ASP A 220 -16.24 -1.25 13.07
CA ASP A 220 -15.59 -2.22 13.96
C ASP A 220 -14.68 -3.19 13.19
N ASP A 221 -13.80 -2.64 12.35
CA ASP A 221 -12.79 -3.34 11.53
C ASP A 221 -13.35 -4.37 10.53
N ASN A 222 -14.66 -4.37 10.26
CA ASN A 222 -15.25 -5.25 9.24
C ASN A 222 -15.19 -4.67 7.82
N PHE A 223 -14.72 -3.43 7.66
CA PHE A 223 -14.57 -2.78 6.36
C PHE A 223 -13.28 -1.96 6.26
N THR A 224 -12.64 -2.00 5.10
CA THR A 224 -11.46 -1.18 4.82
C THR A 224 -11.85 0.09 4.05
N PHE A 225 -11.92 1.21 4.77
CA PHE A 225 -12.10 2.54 4.19
C PHE A 225 -10.84 2.99 3.44
N LEU A 226 -10.98 3.21 2.13
CA LEU A 226 -9.91 3.76 1.28
C LEU A 226 -10.08 5.26 1.02
N GLY A 227 -11.31 5.77 1.11
CA GLY A 227 -11.61 7.19 0.97
C GLY A 227 -13.05 7.52 1.33
N MET A 228 -13.29 8.77 1.68
CA MET A 228 -14.62 9.27 2.03
C MET A 228 -14.83 10.67 1.47
N ARG A 229 -16.02 10.97 0.96
CA ARG A 229 -16.37 12.29 0.41
C ARG A 229 -17.81 12.61 0.73
N GLU A 230 -18.06 13.86 1.09
CA GLU A 230 -19.40 14.34 1.41
C GLU A 230 -19.96 15.18 0.26
N PHE A 231 -21.22 14.92 -0.07
CA PHE A 231 -21.97 15.64 -1.08
C PHE A 231 -23.22 16.25 -0.45
N LYS A 232 -23.59 17.42 -0.95
CA LYS A 232 -24.87 18.06 -0.67
C LYS A 232 -25.76 17.85 -1.89
N TYR A 233 -26.97 17.37 -1.65
CA TYR A 233 -27.97 17.33 -2.70
C TYR A 233 -28.63 18.70 -2.85
N THR A 234 -28.61 19.25 -4.07
CA THR A 234 -29.24 20.53 -4.42
C THR A 234 -30.25 20.29 -5.54
N GLY A 235 -31.41 20.97 -5.48
CA GLY A 235 -32.48 20.85 -6.48
C GLY A 235 -33.62 19.90 -6.07
N GLY A 236 -34.51 19.59 -7.03
CA GLY A 236 -35.70 18.76 -6.80
C GLY A 236 -35.59 17.38 -7.42
N GLU A 237 -36.60 16.52 -7.19
CA GLU A 237 -36.61 15.10 -7.59
C GLU A 237 -36.20 14.81 -9.05
N LYS A 238 -36.56 15.69 -9.99
CA LYS A 238 -36.28 15.51 -11.43
C LYS A 238 -34.99 16.18 -11.93
N SER A 239 -34.42 17.13 -11.21
CA SER A 239 -33.27 17.96 -11.66
C SER A 239 -32.14 18.06 -10.65
N GLY A 240 -32.26 17.44 -9.47
CA GLY A 240 -31.30 17.61 -8.41
C GLY A 240 -29.97 16.93 -8.68
N MET A 241 -28.91 17.57 -8.19
CA MET A 241 -27.53 17.17 -8.37
C MET A 241 -26.82 17.06 -7.02
N LEU A 242 -25.85 16.14 -6.96
CA LEU A 242 -24.91 16.05 -5.85
C LEU A 242 -23.75 17.03 -6.10
N GLU A 243 -23.70 18.08 -5.30
CA GLU A 243 -22.61 19.03 -5.25
C GLU A 243 -21.62 18.65 -4.15
N ARG A 244 -20.33 18.89 -4.36
CA ARG A 244 -19.33 18.66 -3.31
C ARG A 244 -19.56 19.66 -2.19
N THR A 245 -19.52 19.18 -0.95
CA THR A 245 -19.52 20.08 0.22
C THR A 245 -18.19 20.82 0.33
N GLU A 246 -18.12 21.81 1.22
CA GLU A 246 -16.87 22.48 1.58
C GLU A 246 -15.90 21.58 2.36
N LYS A 247 -16.39 20.44 2.87
CA LYS A 247 -15.55 19.49 3.60
C LYS A 247 -14.62 18.76 2.61
N PRO A 248 -13.31 18.69 2.89
CA PRO A 248 -12.39 17.98 2.03
C PRO A 248 -12.72 16.49 1.98
N GLY A 249 -12.47 15.89 0.82
CA GLY A 249 -12.43 14.44 0.69
C GLY A 249 -11.24 13.88 1.48
N LEU A 250 -11.40 12.66 1.96
CA LEU A 250 -10.44 11.92 2.77
C LEU A 250 -9.96 10.68 2.01
N GLY A 251 -8.73 10.24 2.30
CA GLY A 251 -8.12 9.07 1.70
C GLY A 251 -7.91 9.28 0.19
N ILE A 252 -8.16 8.24 -0.62
CA ILE A 252 -8.05 8.34 -2.08
C ILE A 252 -9.03 9.36 -2.69
N LEU A 253 -10.09 9.73 -1.97
CA LEU A 253 -11.09 10.70 -2.41
C LEU A 253 -10.73 12.14 -2.03
N SER A 254 -9.56 12.39 -1.44
CA SER A 254 -8.97 13.72 -1.39
C SER A 254 -8.61 14.24 -2.78
N ASP A 255 -8.18 13.35 -3.67
CA ASP A 255 -7.92 13.64 -5.08
C ASP A 255 -9.24 13.82 -5.85
N PRO A 256 -9.53 15.02 -6.39
CA PRO A 256 -10.77 15.30 -7.11
C PRO A 256 -10.93 14.47 -8.38
N ASP A 257 -9.84 13.96 -8.95
CA ASP A 257 -9.81 13.17 -10.19
C ASP A 257 -10.10 11.68 -9.94
N VAL A 258 -10.18 11.26 -8.67
CA VAL A 258 -10.69 9.93 -8.32
C VAL A 258 -12.22 9.95 -8.41
N LEU A 259 -12.68 9.41 -9.54
CA LEU A 259 -14.08 9.28 -9.91
C LEU A 259 -14.58 7.85 -9.61
N VAL A 260 -15.32 7.71 -8.51
CA VAL A 260 -15.95 6.44 -8.08
C VAL A 260 -17.29 6.18 -8.77
N LEU A 261 -18.02 7.24 -9.12
CA LEU A 261 -19.27 7.17 -9.88
C LEU A 261 -18.98 7.59 -11.33
N ARG A 262 -19.03 6.63 -12.25
CA ARG A 262 -18.77 6.84 -13.69
C ARG A 262 -19.90 6.27 -14.53
N ARG A 263 -20.25 6.98 -15.61
CA ARG A 263 -21.01 6.43 -16.73
C ARG A 263 -20.19 6.65 -18.00
N GLY A 264 -19.56 5.58 -18.50
CA GLY A 264 -18.58 5.70 -19.59
C GLY A 264 -17.30 6.42 -19.14
N THR A 265 -16.88 7.44 -19.88
CA THR A 265 -15.70 8.27 -19.58
C THR A 265 -16.02 9.50 -18.71
N GLU A 266 -17.29 9.76 -18.42
CA GLU A 266 -17.72 10.97 -17.72
C GLU A 266 -17.91 10.72 -16.22
N ALA A 267 -17.46 11.71 -15.43
CA ALA A 267 -17.81 11.82 -14.03
C ALA A 267 -19.32 12.06 -13.92
N VAL A 268 -20.04 11.13 -13.31
CA VAL A 268 -21.46 11.33 -13.01
C VAL A 268 -21.59 11.52 -11.51
N SER A 269 -21.94 12.73 -11.08
CA SER A 269 -22.20 13.00 -9.67
C SER A 269 -23.49 12.35 -9.19
N THR A 270 -24.45 12.04 -10.10
CA THR A 270 -25.78 11.56 -9.71
C THR A 270 -26.36 10.57 -10.72
N THR A 271 -26.48 9.28 -10.35
CA THR A 271 -27.16 8.26 -11.15
C THR A 271 -28.68 8.24 -10.87
N PRO A 272 -29.52 7.66 -11.75
CA PRO A 272 -30.94 7.48 -11.46
C PRO A 272 -31.20 6.72 -10.15
N GLU A 273 -30.37 5.73 -9.83
CA GLU A 273 -30.47 4.93 -8.60
C GLU A 273 -30.19 5.79 -7.37
N ILE A 274 -29.17 6.66 -7.41
CA ILE A 274 -28.86 7.59 -6.33
C ILE A 274 -29.98 8.62 -6.15
N ARG A 275 -30.59 9.12 -7.23
CA ARG A 275 -31.76 10.01 -7.12
C ARG A 275 -32.94 9.30 -6.48
N ALA A 276 -33.27 8.09 -6.95
CA ALA A 276 -34.37 7.32 -6.40
C ALA A 276 -34.17 7.04 -4.90
N PHE A 277 -32.94 6.75 -4.49
CA PHE A 277 -32.58 6.58 -3.08
C PHE A 277 -32.77 7.87 -2.26
N LEU A 278 -32.28 9.01 -2.73
CA LEU A 278 -32.39 10.30 -2.00
C LEU A 278 -33.83 10.76 -1.76
N HIS A 279 -34.79 10.28 -2.56
CA HIS A 279 -36.22 10.53 -2.38
C HIS A 279 -36.98 9.32 -1.81
N GLY A 280 -36.26 8.23 -1.52
CA GLY A 280 -36.81 6.99 -0.98
C GLY A 280 -36.89 7.00 0.56
N PRO A 281 -37.58 6.00 1.14
CA PRO A 281 -37.73 5.86 2.59
C PRO A 281 -36.50 5.21 3.26
N GLU A 282 -35.48 4.84 2.49
CA GLU A 282 -34.33 4.10 2.98
C GLU A 282 -33.22 5.05 3.46
N PRO A 283 -32.65 4.85 4.66
CA PRO A 283 -31.60 5.71 5.21
C PRO A 283 -30.21 5.45 4.62
N LEU A 284 -29.99 4.29 3.98
CA LEU A 284 -28.69 3.88 3.48
C LEU A 284 -28.81 3.12 2.14
N ILE A 285 -27.88 3.38 1.22
CA ILE A 285 -27.69 2.58 0.02
C ILE A 285 -26.24 2.11 -0.08
N VAL A 286 -26.06 0.85 -0.46
CA VAL A 286 -24.76 0.28 -0.81
C VAL A 286 -24.75 0.08 -2.32
N THR A 287 -23.84 0.75 -3.01
CA THR A 287 -23.63 0.58 -4.46
C THR A 287 -22.19 0.18 -4.71
N LYS A 288 -21.98 -0.56 -5.81
CA LYS A 288 -20.66 -0.95 -6.27
C LYS A 288 -20.19 0.06 -7.31
N ALA A 289 -19.03 0.64 -7.10
CA ALA A 289 -18.41 1.51 -8.07
C ALA A 289 -17.89 0.68 -9.26
N ASN A 290 -17.93 1.29 -10.45
CA ASN A 290 -17.36 0.70 -11.66
C ASN A 290 -15.84 0.93 -11.78
N ALA A 291 -15.22 1.50 -10.74
CA ALA A 291 -13.79 1.73 -10.67
C ALA A 291 -13.11 0.62 -9.87
N LYS A 292 -11.96 0.14 -10.34
CA LYS A 292 -11.12 -0.81 -9.57
C LYS A 292 -10.26 -0.05 -8.56
N SER A 293 -10.12 -0.59 -7.36
CA SER A 293 -9.15 -0.12 -6.39
C SER A 293 -7.73 -0.40 -6.89
N THR A 294 -6.89 0.62 -6.83
CA THR A 294 -5.45 0.53 -7.04
C THR A 294 -4.70 0.27 -5.74
N VAL A 295 -5.38 0.42 -4.59
CA VAL A 295 -4.84 0.19 -3.24
C VAL A 295 -5.26 -1.19 -2.72
N HIS A 296 -4.30 -1.92 -2.17
CA HIS A 296 -4.42 -3.27 -1.63
C HIS A 296 -4.79 -4.32 -2.68
N ARG A 297 -6.08 -4.51 -2.98
CA ARG A 297 -6.58 -5.52 -3.94
C ARG A 297 -7.21 -4.85 -5.15
N ARG A 298 -6.95 -5.39 -6.34
CA ARG A 298 -7.55 -4.98 -7.63
C ARG A 298 -9.00 -5.45 -7.76
N ILE A 299 -9.82 -5.10 -6.79
CA ILE A 299 -11.26 -5.35 -6.78
C ILE A 299 -12.02 -4.06 -7.09
N TYR A 300 -13.24 -4.18 -7.61
CA TYR A 300 -14.13 -3.04 -7.77
C TYR A 300 -14.43 -2.39 -6.42
N LEU A 301 -14.37 -1.06 -6.38
CA LEU A 301 -14.70 -0.21 -5.23
C LEU A 301 -16.21 -0.22 -4.93
#